data_AF-A0A7C4PS31-F1
#
_entry.id   AF-A0A7C4PS31-F1
#
_cell.length_a   1.000
_cell.length_b   1.000
_cell.length_c   1.000
_cell.angle_alpha   90.00
_cell.angle_beta   90.00
_cell.angle_gamma   90.00
#
_symmetry.space_group_name_H-M   'P 1'
#
loop_
_entity.id
_entity.type
_entity.pdbx_description
1 polymer ?
#
loop_
_entity_poly.entity_id
_entity_poly.type
_entity_poly.pdbx_seq_one_letter_code
_entity_poly.pdbx_strand_id
1 'polypeptide(L)'
;MAVAVLAALGCVGYGAFAVPAWKGMFDDFGSSAVLPVWTSVALWPPFAFLLAGLSLGCLAAGLAPKNRNLVWRRSWIVAAFLLAALGIGFMAWAARLPLWQLADAVQA
;
A
#
# COMPACT_ATOMS: atom_id res chain seq x y z
N MET A 1 -6.92 -14.79 -8.39
CA MET A 1 -5.63 -14.42 -9.01
C MET A 1 -5.69 -13.01 -9.58
N ALA A 2 -6.65 -12.70 -10.46
CA ALA A 2 -6.83 -11.35 -11.03
C ALA A 2 -6.89 -10.24 -9.96
N VAL A 3 -7.66 -10.44 -8.89
CA VAL A 3 -7.78 -9.46 -7.79
C VAL A 3 -6.45 -9.14 -7.10
N ALA A 4 -5.59 -10.12 -6.83
CA ALA A 4 -4.31 -9.88 -6.17
C ALA A 4 -3.28 -9.23 -7.12
N VAL A 5 -3.36 -9.50 -8.42
CA VAL A 5 -2.57 -8.78 -9.45
C VAL A 5 -3.07 -7.35 -9.60
N LEU A 6 -4.38 -7.13 -9.67
CA LEU A 6 -5.00 -5.81 -9.71
C LEU A 6 -4.68 -5.00 -8.45
N ALA A 7 -4.69 -5.65 -7.28
CA ALA A 7 -4.31 -5.02 -6.02
C ALA A 7 -2.83 -4.65 -5.98
N ALA A 8 -1.94 -5.53 -6.46
CA ALA A 8 -0.51 -5.20 -6.59
C ALA A 8 -0.26 -4.04 -7.57
N LEU A 9 -0.92 -4.05 -8.73
CA LEU A 9 -0.88 -2.94 -9.68
C LEU A 9 -1.45 -1.65 -9.09
N GLY A 10 -2.54 -1.76 -8.31
CA GLY A 10 -3.12 -0.65 -7.56
C GLY A 10 -2.12 -0.04 -6.58
N CYS A 11 -1.46 -0.88 -5.76
CA CYS A 11 -0.40 -0.43 -4.86
C CYS A 11 0.78 0.23 -5.60
N VAL A 12 1.21 -0.33 -6.74
CA VAL A 12 2.30 0.25 -7.56
C VAL A 12 1.88 1.59 -8.16
N GLY A 13 0.71 1.68 -8.78
CA GLY A 13 0.20 2.91 -9.37
C GLY A 13 0.00 3.99 -8.32
N TYR A 14 -0.54 3.62 -7.16
CA TYR A 14 -0.71 4.55 -6.05
C TYR A 14 0.63 5.06 -5.50
N GLY A 15 1.61 4.16 -5.33
CA GLY A 15 2.97 4.53 -4.93
C GLY A 15 3.71 5.40 -5.94
N ALA A 16 3.47 5.20 -7.24
CA ALA A 16 4.13 5.94 -8.31
C ALA A 16 3.50 7.32 -8.57
N PHE A 17 2.18 7.46 -8.40
CA PHE A 17 1.45 8.67 -8.82
C PHE A 17 0.81 9.44 -7.66
N ALA A 18 0.10 8.75 -6.75
CA ALA A 18 -0.65 9.42 -5.68
C ALA A 18 0.27 9.84 -4.53
N VAL A 19 1.21 8.97 -4.14
CA VAL A 19 2.12 9.23 -3.02
C VAL A 19 3.01 10.47 -3.20
N PRO A 20 3.67 10.69 -4.36
CA PRO A 20 4.48 11.90 -4.58
C PRO A 20 3.64 13.18 -4.57
N ALA A 21 2.44 13.15 -5.16
CA ALA A 21 1.52 14.28 -5.18
C ALA A 21 1.08 14.67 -3.76
N TRP A 22 0.76 13.68 -2.93
CA TRP A 22 0.35 13.92 -1.55
C TRP A 22 1.48 14.40 -0.68
N LYS A 23 2.68 13.83 -0.85
CA LYS A 23 3.87 14.31 -0.15
C LYS A 23 4.14 15.78 -0.48
N GLY A 24 4.06 16.17 -1.75
CA GLY A 24 4.20 17.59 -2.14
C GLY A 24 3.14 18.47 -1.48
N MET A 25 1.88 18.04 -1.47
CA MET A 25 0.81 18.75 -0.77
C MET A 25 1.11 18.91 0.73
N PHE A 26 1.65 17.89 1.40
CA PHE A 26 2.03 17.99 2.79
C PHE A 26 3.25 18.88 3.05
N ASP A 27 4.24 18.85 2.17
CA ASP A 27 5.39 19.76 2.25
C ASP A 27 4.93 21.22 2.08
N ASP A 28 3.94 21.47 1.22
CA ASP A 28 3.35 22.80 0.98
C ASP A 28 2.46 23.31 2.13
N PHE A 29 1.61 22.43 2.71
CA PHE A 29 0.71 22.80 3.81
C PHE A 29 1.36 22.69 5.21
N GLY A 30 2.49 22.00 5.33
CA GLY A 30 2.91 21.36 6.57
C GLY A 30 4.35 21.57 6.99
N SER A 31 5.03 22.63 6.55
CA SER A 31 6.34 23.01 7.15
C SER A 31 6.29 23.18 8.69
N SER A 32 5.09 23.19 9.29
CA SER A 32 4.84 23.29 10.74
C SER A 32 4.16 22.08 11.40
N ALA A 33 3.64 21.07 10.68
CA ALA A 33 2.88 19.96 11.26
C ALA A 33 3.56 18.60 11.02
N VAL A 34 4.11 18.01 12.10
CA VAL A 34 4.74 16.68 12.04
C VAL A 34 3.70 15.62 11.68
N LEU A 35 3.85 15.02 10.49
CA LEU A 35 2.99 13.90 10.07
C LEU A 35 3.12 12.72 11.05
N PRO A 36 2.02 12.04 11.38
CA PRO A 36 2.09 10.79 12.16
C PRO A 36 3.00 9.78 11.46
N VAL A 37 3.82 9.07 12.24
CA VAL A 37 4.84 8.12 11.74
C VAL A 37 4.28 7.13 10.70
N TRP A 38 3.10 6.57 10.99
CA TRP A 38 2.45 5.61 10.10
C TRP A 38 2.01 6.21 8.76
N THR A 39 1.63 7.49 8.75
CA THR A 39 1.31 8.23 7.53
C THR A 39 2.56 8.45 6.70
N SER A 40 3.68 8.83 7.34
CA SER A 40 4.98 8.98 6.67
C SER A 40 5.48 7.66 6.06
N VAL A 41 5.29 6.53 6.75
CA VAL A 41 5.63 5.20 6.22
C VAL A 41 4.75 4.82 5.03
N ALA A 42 3.45 5.08 5.11
CA ALA A 42 2.51 4.76 4.04
C ALA A 42 2.70 5.63 2.79
N LEU A 43 3.11 6.89 2.98
CA LEU A 43 3.49 7.83 1.93
C LEU A 43 4.95 7.66 1.49
N TRP A 44 5.64 6.62 1.95
CA TRP A 44 6.98 6.34 1.47
C TRP A 44 6.89 5.52 0.18
N PRO A 45 7.32 6.04 -0.99
CA PRO A 45 7.18 5.32 -2.25
C PRO A 45 7.74 3.88 -2.22
N PRO A 46 8.91 3.61 -1.61
CA PRO A 46 9.42 2.24 -1.45
C PRO A 46 8.49 1.29 -0.71
N PHE A 47 7.70 1.77 0.25
CA PHE A 47 6.74 0.95 0.98
C PHE A 47 5.65 0.39 0.06
N ALA A 48 5.15 1.21 -0.86
CA ALA A 48 4.17 0.79 -1.87
C ALA A 48 4.72 -0.32 -2.78
N PHE A 49 5.96 -0.16 -3.25
CA PHE A 49 6.64 -1.15 -4.07
C PHE A 49 6.94 -2.44 -3.30
N LEU A 50 7.35 -2.34 -2.03
CA LEU A 50 7.60 -3.50 -1.18
C LEU A 50 6.33 -4.32 -0.95
N LEU A 51 5.21 -3.68 -0.64
CA LEU A 51 3.91 -4.33 -0.45
C LEU A 51 3.42 -5.03 -1.71
N ALA A 52 3.53 -4.37 -2.86
CA ALA A 52 3.17 -4.96 -4.14
C ALA A 52 4.09 -6.14 -4.50
N GLY A 53 5.41 -5.97 -4.33
CA GLY A 53 6.41 -7.00 -4.59
C GLY A 53 6.24 -8.23 -3.70
N LEU A 54 5.99 -8.06 -2.40
CA LEU A 54 5.72 -9.16 -1.47
C LEU A 54 4.46 -9.93 -1.83
N SER A 55 3.40 -9.22 -2.22
CA SER A 55 2.14 -9.84 -2.65
C SER A 55 2.33 -10.66 -3.93
N LEU A 56 3.04 -10.12 -4.92
CA LEU A 56 3.38 -10.82 -6.16
C LEU A 56 4.33 -12.00 -5.91
N GLY A 57 5.30 -11.86 -5.02
CA GLY A 57 6.22 -12.92 -4.63
C GLY A 57 5.50 -14.10 -3.97
N CYS A 58 4.55 -13.83 -3.07
CA CYS A 58 3.71 -14.88 -2.47
C CYS A 58 2.84 -15.58 -3.53
N LEU A 59 2.28 -14.83 -4.47
CA LEU A 59 1.53 -15.38 -5.60
C LEU A 59 2.40 -16.29 -6.48
N ALA A 60 3.60 -15.82 -6.83
CA ALA A 60 4.56 -16.60 -7.62
C ALA A 60 4.97 -17.89 -6.88
N ALA A 61 5.23 -17.81 -5.57
CA ALA A 61 5.54 -18.98 -4.75
C ALA A 61 4.41 -20.01 -4.72
N GLY A 62 3.14 -19.58 -4.62
CA GLY A 62 1.98 -20.47 -4.67
C GLY A 62 1.76 -21.14 -6.04
N LEU A 63 2.29 -20.54 -7.12
CA LEU A 63 2.14 -21.02 -8.50
C LEU A 63 3.35 -21.84 -9.01
N ALA A 64 4.56 -21.58 -8.51
CA ALA A 64 5.80 -22.02 -9.15
C ALA A 64 6.19 -23.51 -8.96
N PRO A 65 5.79 -24.24 -7.91
CA PRO A 65 6.03 -25.69 -7.87
C PRO A 65 4.74 -26.50 -7.93
N LYS A 66 4.49 -27.17 -9.07
CA LYS A 66 3.37 -28.13 -9.23
C LYS A 66 3.53 -29.38 -8.34
N ASN A 67 4.76 -29.71 -7.92
CA ASN A 67 5.08 -30.87 -7.09
C ASN A 67 4.96 -30.64 -5.57
N ARG A 68 4.53 -29.45 -5.13
CA ARG A 68 4.34 -29.15 -3.69
C ARG A 68 2.91 -29.46 -3.26
N ASN A 69 2.76 -29.76 -1.96
CA ASN A 69 1.47 -30.01 -1.32
C ASN A 69 0.46 -28.90 -1.59
N LEU A 70 -0.78 -29.30 -1.85
CA LEU A 70 -1.88 -28.40 -2.22
C LEU A 70 -2.17 -27.37 -1.10
N VAL A 71 -2.01 -27.78 0.17
CA VAL A 71 -2.15 -26.92 1.36
C VAL A 71 -1.11 -25.80 1.36
N TRP A 72 0.16 -26.12 1.07
CA TRP A 72 1.26 -25.15 1.00
C TRP A 72 1.01 -24.11 -0.11
N ARG A 73 0.51 -24.55 -1.27
CA ARG A 73 0.19 -23.62 -2.37
C ARG A 73 -0.96 -22.68 -2.00
N ARG A 74 -1.99 -23.20 -1.32
CA ARG A 74 -3.12 -22.39 -0.85
C ARG A 74 -2.69 -21.36 0.19
N SER A 75 -1.81 -21.70 1.14
CA SER A 75 -1.35 -20.74 2.14
C SER A 75 -0.61 -19.55 1.53
N TRP A 76 0.22 -19.77 0.51
CA TRP A 76 0.89 -18.68 -0.22
C TRP A 76 -0.07 -17.79 -1.02
N ILE A 77 -1.07 -18.39 -1.64
CA ILE A 77 -2.11 -17.63 -2.35
C ILE A 77 -2.90 -16.78 -1.34
N VAL A 78 -3.33 -17.35 -0.22
CA VAL A 78 -4.05 -16.61 0.83
C VAL A 78 -3.18 -15.49 1.41
N ALA A 79 -1.90 -15.76 1.68
CA ALA A 79 -0.95 -14.76 2.14
C ALA A 79 -0.82 -13.58 1.14
N ALA A 80 -0.75 -13.85 -0.16
CA ALA A 80 -0.72 -12.82 -1.19
C ALA A 80 -1.96 -11.92 -1.16
N PHE A 81 -3.15 -12.50 -0.95
CA PHE A 81 -4.39 -11.74 -0.85
C PHE A 81 -4.45 -10.88 0.41
N LEU A 82 -4.04 -11.44 1.56
CA LEU A 82 -4.02 -10.71 2.82
C LEU A 82 -3.03 -9.53 2.79
N LEU A 83 -1.83 -9.74 2.24
CA LEU A 83 -0.84 -8.68 2.07
C LEU A 83 -1.32 -7.57 1.15
N ALA A 84 -1.96 -7.94 0.03
CA ALA A 84 -2.51 -6.97 -0.90
C ALA A 84 -3.65 -6.15 -0.26
N ALA A 85 -4.56 -6.80 0.49
CA ALA A 85 -5.65 -6.13 1.19
C ALA A 85 -5.13 -5.19 2.30
N LEU A 86 -4.13 -5.63 3.07
CA LEU A 86 -3.48 -4.81 4.08
C LEU A 86 -2.80 -3.59 3.46
N GLY A 87 -2.09 -3.75 2.34
CA GLY A 87 -1.45 -2.64 1.64
C GLY A 87 -2.43 -1.58 1.17
N ILE A 88 -3.51 -2.01 0.52
CA ILE A 88 -4.59 -1.10 0.10
C ILE A 88 -5.23 -0.42 1.31
N GLY A 89 -5.51 -1.17 2.38
CA GLY A 89 -6.10 -0.62 3.61
C GLY A 89 -5.20 0.42 4.26
N PHE A 90 -3.89 0.17 4.33
CA PHE A 90 -2.92 1.09 4.89
C PHE A 90 -2.79 2.36 4.05
N MET A 91 -2.76 2.22 2.73
CA MET A 91 -2.77 3.36 1.79
C MET A 91 -4.05 4.20 1.92
N ALA A 92 -5.22 3.55 1.93
CA ALA A 92 -6.50 4.24 2.08
C ALA A 92 -6.62 4.95 3.45
N TRP A 93 -6.09 4.36 4.51
CA TRP A 93 -6.02 4.98 5.83
C TRP A 93 -5.08 6.20 5.83
N ALA A 94 -3.89 6.06 5.24
CA ALA A 94 -2.93 7.14 5.11
C ALA A 94 -3.38 8.28 4.20
N ALA A 95 -4.30 8.02 3.25
CA ALA A 95 -4.99 9.03 2.46
C ALA A 95 -6.02 9.82 3.26
N ARG A 96 -6.59 9.20 4.29
CA ARG A 96 -7.73 9.78 5.02
C ARG A 96 -7.27 10.78 6.07
N LEU A 97 -6.19 10.49 6.79
CA LEU A 97 -5.56 11.41 7.75
C LEU A 97 -5.22 12.81 7.18
N PRO A 98 -4.62 12.94 5.97
CA PRO A 98 -4.40 14.22 5.31
C PRO A 98 -5.65 15.08 5.21
N LEU A 99 -6.76 14.47 4.78
CA LEU A 99 -8.00 15.19 4.50
C LEU A 99 -8.58 15.82 5.76
N TRP A 100 -8.47 15.15 6.90
CA TRP A 100 -8.94 15.70 8.18
C TRP A 100 -8.03 16.81 8.68
N GLN A 101 -6.71 16.63 8.62
CA GLN A 101 -5.76 17.68 9.02
C GLN A 101 -5.84 18.93 8.13
N LEU A 102 -6.05 18.74 6.82
CA LEU A 102 -6.28 19.85 5.88
C LEU A 102 -7.63 20.52 6.10
N ALA A 103 -8.69 19.75 6.39
CA ALA A 103 -10.00 20.31 6.69
C ALA A 103 -9.96 21.18 7.97
N ASP A 104 -9.27 20.72 9.01
CA ASP A 104 -9.09 21.48 10.25
C ASP A 104 -8.25 22.75 10.01
N ALA A 105 -7.20 22.67 9.17
CA ALA A 105 -6.35 23.82 8.83
C ALA A 105 -7.05 24.89 7.96
N VAL A 106 -8.06 24.51 7.16
CA VAL A 106 -8.85 25.45 6.33
C VAL A 106 -9.98 26.11 7.12
N GLN A 107 -10.40 25.53 8.26
CA GLN A 107 -11.44 26.09 9.12
C GLN A 107 -10.91 27.09 10.18
N ALA A 108 -9.59 27.18 10.36
CA ALA A 108 -8.93 28.13 11.27
C ALA A 108 -8.58 29.46 10.58
#